data_AF-A0A1B0CPA6-F1
#
_entry.id   AF-A0A1B0CPA6-F1
#
_cell.length_a   1.000
_cell.length_b   1.000
_cell.length_c   1.000
_cell.angle_alpha   90.00
_cell.angle_beta   90.00
_cell.angle_gamma   90.00
#
_symmetry.space_group_name_H-M   'P 1'
#
loop_
_entity.id
_entity.type
_entity.pdbx_description
1 polymer ?
#
loop_
_entity_poly.entity_id
_entity_poly.type
_entity_poly.pdbx_seq_one_letter_code
_entity_poly.pdbx_strand_id
1 'polypeptide(L)'
;MDPSHPFKDNTSCDRPALPPRLGSRSTLTAVPPAPVPPPAPPPTTTTDDYYGVTVPAEPPAVPQKGEKGPSGDFTGATVALQNAEWYWGKITRDEVKERLKDMPDGSFLIRDASSQKGEYTLTIRKDGSDKLIKIGHRNGKYGFTEPYTFSSVVELVNYFRKESLKQYNNVLDIKLQYPISRYNQEEDTTGVANESDVNKLVEQFLEVHDKYLKKSQKYNDMHDSYQRMEIEIDFKRQALEAFHEAISMFEDQIKLQEKLKTQAQPHEIKSLNENYDILNQRLGALNESKEKLENDIAMQNKEFQAFERDINYLKPEVLNLSRQKEKLHG
;
A
#
# COMPACT_ATOMS: atom_id res chain seq x y z
N MET A 1 -51.23 -22.24 -68.29
CA MET A 1 -52.13 -21.24 -68.88
C MET A 1 -52.93 -20.64 -67.75
N ASP A 2 -52.65 -19.39 -67.45
CA ASP A 2 -53.56 -18.46 -66.75
C ASP A 2 -54.46 -17.84 -67.84
N PRO A 3 -55.72 -17.44 -67.56
CA PRO A 3 -55.93 -16.06 -67.12
C PRO A 3 -57.12 -15.81 -66.14
N SER A 4 -56.83 -15.02 -65.10
CA SER A 4 -57.51 -13.76 -64.68
C SER A 4 -58.89 -13.73 -63.97
N HIS A 5 -58.81 -13.33 -62.69
CA HIS A 5 -59.62 -12.43 -61.81
C HIS A 5 -60.70 -11.50 -62.44
N PRO A 6 -61.66 -10.87 -61.67
CA PRO A 6 -61.55 -10.41 -60.26
C PRO A 6 -62.83 -10.49 -59.39
N PHE A 7 -62.75 -10.25 -58.07
CA PHE A 7 -63.71 -9.40 -57.31
C PHE A 7 -63.15 -9.07 -55.91
N LYS A 8 -63.28 -7.80 -55.54
CA LYS A 8 -62.87 -7.18 -54.26
C LYS A 8 -64.08 -7.13 -53.32
N ASP A 9 -63.85 -7.33 -52.02
CA ASP A 9 -64.58 -6.74 -50.88
C ASP A 9 -63.69 -7.01 -49.65
N ASN A 10 -62.98 -6.04 -49.05
CA ASN A 10 -63.42 -4.87 -48.29
C ASN A 10 -64.31 -5.24 -47.10
N THR A 11 -63.67 -5.54 -45.97
CA THR A 11 -64.30 -5.36 -44.66
C THR A 11 -63.25 -4.95 -43.65
N SER A 12 -63.24 -3.65 -43.39
CA SER A 12 -62.69 -3.02 -42.20
C SER A 12 -63.32 -3.69 -40.97
N CYS A 13 -62.49 -4.12 -40.03
CA CYS A 13 -62.92 -4.35 -38.66
C CYS A 13 -62.04 -3.47 -37.78
N ASP A 14 -62.53 -2.24 -37.63
CA ASP A 14 -62.10 -1.29 -36.61
C ASP A 14 -62.05 -1.97 -35.24
N ARG A 15 -60.84 -2.10 -34.69
CA ARG A 15 -60.65 -2.39 -33.27
C ARG A 15 -61.05 -1.13 -32.48
N PRO A 16 -61.92 -1.22 -31.48
CA PRO A 16 -62.06 -0.13 -30.52
C PRO A 16 -60.77 -0.02 -29.70
N ALA A 17 -60.16 1.17 -29.74
CA ALA A 17 -59.03 1.55 -28.91
C ALA A 17 -59.43 1.54 -27.42
N LEU A 18 -58.64 0.87 -26.58
CA LEU A 18 -58.72 0.96 -25.13
C LEU A 18 -58.20 2.33 -24.65
N PRO A 19 -58.82 2.96 -23.62
CA PRO A 19 -58.37 4.25 -23.09
C PRO A 19 -57.03 4.15 -22.35
N PRO A 20 -56.23 5.23 -22.30
CA PRO A 20 -54.91 5.22 -21.68
C PRO A 20 -55.03 5.17 -20.16
N ARG A 21 -54.42 4.16 -19.52
CA ARG A 21 -54.20 4.15 -18.07
C ARG A 21 -53.06 5.10 -17.72
N LEU A 22 -53.40 6.20 -17.07
CA LEU A 22 -52.51 6.99 -16.23
C LEU A 22 -51.92 6.11 -15.13
N GLY A 23 -50.59 6.14 -14.97
CA GLY A 23 -49.93 5.53 -13.81
C GLY A 23 -48.48 5.09 -13.99
N SER A 24 -47.63 5.88 -14.65
CA SER A 24 -46.18 5.64 -14.59
C SER A 24 -45.64 6.15 -13.25
N ARG A 25 -45.55 5.23 -12.30
CA ARG A 25 -44.85 5.40 -11.02
C ARG A 25 -43.38 5.68 -11.32
N SER A 26 -42.88 6.83 -10.86
CA SER A 26 -41.50 7.27 -10.99
C SER A 26 -40.52 6.21 -10.51
N THR A 27 -39.71 5.68 -11.41
CA THR A 27 -38.48 4.96 -11.06
C THR A 27 -37.47 6.00 -10.59
N LEU A 28 -37.30 6.13 -9.27
CA LEU A 28 -36.13 6.78 -8.69
C LEU A 28 -34.94 5.86 -8.93
N THR A 29 -34.19 6.12 -9.99
CA THR A 29 -32.85 5.56 -10.19
C THR A 29 -31.95 6.14 -9.10
N ALA A 30 -31.61 5.32 -8.11
CA ALA A 30 -30.61 5.69 -7.10
C ALA A 30 -29.24 5.77 -7.78
N VAL A 31 -28.68 6.98 -7.83
CA VAL A 31 -27.29 7.22 -8.24
C VAL A 31 -26.38 6.64 -7.15
N PRO A 32 -25.38 5.80 -7.48
CA PRO A 32 -24.42 5.33 -6.48
C PRO A 32 -23.57 6.50 -5.96
N PRO A 33 -23.24 6.56 -4.65
CA PRO A 33 -22.42 7.64 -4.12
C PRO A 33 -20.99 7.54 -4.68
N ALA A 34 -20.45 8.68 -5.11
CA ALA A 34 -19.07 8.81 -5.57
C ALA A 34 -18.07 8.50 -4.44
N PRO A 35 -16.88 7.94 -4.74
CA PRO A 35 -15.85 7.70 -3.75
C PRO A 35 -15.31 9.02 -3.17
N VAL A 36 -15.20 9.06 -1.84
CA VAL A 36 -14.69 10.21 -1.09
C VAL A 36 -13.17 10.35 -1.35
N PRO A 37 -12.66 11.54 -1.73
CA PRO A 37 -11.22 11.75 -1.87
C PRO A 37 -10.51 11.83 -0.51
N PRO A 38 -9.23 11.42 -0.40
CA PRO A 38 -8.47 11.49 0.85
C PRO A 38 -8.18 12.96 1.26
N PRO A 39 -8.09 13.26 2.57
CA PRO A 39 -7.80 14.59 3.06
C PRO A 39 -6.34 15.00 2.80
N ALA A 40 -6.14 16.25 2.38
CA ALA A 40 -4.82 16.85 2.16
C ALA A 40 -4.08 17.11 3.49
N PRO A 41 -2.74 17.02 3.53
CA PRO A 41 -1.95 17.35 4.71
C PRO A 41 -1.89 18.88 4.97
N PRO A 42 -1.84 19.32 6.24
CA PRO A 42 -1.73 20.74 6.59
C PRO A 42 -0.32 21.31 6.35
N PRO A 43 -0.19 22.65 6.17
CA PRO A 43 1.08 23.30 5.90
C PRO A 43 1.98 23.38 7.14
N THR A 44 3.24 23.00 7.01
CA THR A 44 4.29 23.25 8.00
C THR A 44 4.71 24.72 7.96
N THR A 45 4.40 25.45 9.03
CA THR A 45 4.98 26.76 9.35
C THR A 45 6.43 26.59 9.78
N THR A 46 7.34 27.06 8.94
CA THR A 46 8.73 27.38 9.30
C THR A 46 8.75 28.65 10.13
N THR A 47 9.15 28.54 11.40
CA THR A 47 9.62 29.68 12.20
C THR A 47 11.13 29.63 12.24
N ASP A 48 11.76 30.51 11.46
CA ASP A 48 13.14 30.93 11.61
C ASP A 48 13.29 31.63 12.96
N ASP A 49 14.13 31.10 13.85
CA ASP A 49 14.67 31.87 14.96
C ASP A 49 16.20 31.89 14.91
N TYR A 50 16.65 33.06 14.49
CA TYR A 50 17.99 33.59 14.43
C TYR A 50 18.47 33.93 15.85
N TYR A 51 19.54 33.27 16.32
CA TYR A 51 20.45 33.87 17.30
C TYR A 51 21.90 33.45 17.01
N GLY A 52 22.62 34.35 16.34
CA GLY A 52 24.07 34.42 16.45
C GLY A 52 24.45 34.98 17.81
N VAL A 53 25.47 34.39 18.43
CA VAL A 53 26.23 35.01 19.51
C VAL A 53 27.71 34.98 19.12
N THR A 54 28.17 36.14 18.67
CA THR A 54 29.58 36.54 18.57
C THR A 54 30.01 37.12 19.92
N VAL A 55 31.08 36.61 20.53
CA VAL A 55 31.98 37.38 21.42
C VAL A 55 33.31 36.62 21.67
N PRO A 56 34.39 37.27 22.15
CA PRO A 56 35.62 37.48 21.39
C PRO A 56 36.87 36.78 21.97
N ALA A 57 37.99 36.95 21.27
CA ALA A 57 39.31 36.39 21.56
C ALA A 57 40.03 37.02 22.78
N GLU A 58 40.81 36.20 23.50
CA GLU A 58 42.16 36.54 24.00
C GLU A 58 42.98 35.25 24.24
N PRO A 59 44.32 35.27 24.06
CA PRO A 59 45.15 34.07 23.90
C PRO A 59 45.79 33.60 25.22
N PRO A 60 46.01 32.29 25.45
CA PRO A 60 46.98 31.85 26.43
C PRO A 60 48.33 31.49 25.80
N ALA A 61 49.36 31.82 26.58
CA ALA A 61 50.79 31.79 26.34
C ALA A 61 51.40 30.45 25.87
N VAL A 62 52.50 30.60 25.11
CA VAL A 62 53.49 29.58 24.76
C VAL A 62 54.30 29.14 25.99
N PRO A 63 54.64 27.84 26.10
CA PRO A 63 55.94 27.44 26.61
C PRO A 63 56.73 26.61 25.59
N GLN A 64 58.00 26.99 25.39
CA GLN A 64 58.97 26.33 24.53
C GLN A 64 59.66 25.13 25.21
N LYS A 65 59.93 24.11 24.37
CA LYS A 65 61.05 23.14 24.33
C LYS A 65 61.54 22.44 25.62
N GLY A 66 61.46 21.10 25.56
CA GLY A 66 62.47 20.17 26.10
C GLY A 66 62.70 19.02 25.11
N GLU A 67 63.92 18.92 24.56
CA GLU A 67 64.39 17.84 23.69
C GLU A 67 65.12 16.75 24.52
N LYS A 68 64.84 15.45 24.29
CA LYS A 68 65.79 14.39 23.85
C LYS A 68 65.32 12.93 24.15
N GLY A 69 65.02 12.20 23.06
CA GLY A 69 65.30 10.77 22.78
C GLY A 69 64.53 9.64 23.52
N PRO A 70 64.47 8.39 23.00
CA PRO A 70 65.20 7.83 21.85
C PRO A 70 64.30 7.21 20.74
N SER A 71 64.99 6.96 19.63
CA SER A 71 64.69 6.11 18.49
C SER A 71 63.75 4.93 18.78
N GLY A 72 62.62 4.90 18.09
CA GLY A 72 61.80 3.71 17.91
C GLY A 72 61.29 3.72 16.47
N ASP A 73 61.79 2.78 15.68
CA ASP A 73 61.37 2.54 14.31
C ASP A 73 59.84 2.47 14.23
N PHE A 74 59.23 3.47 13.59
CA PHE A 74 57.91 3.33 13.01
C PHE A 74 58.06 3.45 11.51
N THR A 75 58.25 2.29 10.88
CA THR A 75 57.82 2.04 9.51
C THR A 75 56.31 2.25 9.43
N GLY A 76 55.87 3.51 9.40
CA GLY A 76 54.48 3.89 9.25
C GLY A 76 54.33 4.52 7.88
N ALA A 77 53.83 3.77 6.91
CA ALA A 77 53.34 4.30 5.65
C ALA A 77 52.56 5.59 5.94
N THR A 78 52.91 6.70 5.28
CA THR A 78 52.18 7.95 5.40
C THR A 78 50.73 7.70 5.00
N VAL A 79 49.86 7.47 5.98
CA VAL A 79 48.43 7.30 5.75
C VAL A 79 47.95 8.61 5.17
N ALA A 80 47.60 8.60 3.88
CA ALA A 80 46.99 9.75 3.25
C ALA A 80 45.72 10.11 4.02
N LEU A 81 45.43 11.40 4.19
CA LEU A 81 44.21 11.86 4.88
C LEU A 81 42.95 11.17 4.36
N GLN A 82 42.90 10.91 3.05
CA GLN A 82 41.81 10.20 2.37
C GLN A 82 41.60 8.76 2.86
N ASN A 83 42.64 8.13 3.41
CA ASN A 83 42.60 6.75 3.91
C ASN A 83 42.29 6.68 5.41
N ALA A 84 42.19 7.83 6.09
CA ALA A 84 41.87 7.86 7.51
C ALA A 84 40.40 7.49 7.75
N GLU A 85 40.15 6.56 8.67
CA GLU A 85 38.81 6.09 9.03
C GLU A 85 37.89 7.23 9.50
N TRP A 86 38.43 8.20 10.22
CA TRP A 86 37.68 9.31 10.81
C TRP A 86 37.50 10.50 9.87
N TYR A 87 38.01 10.42 8.63
CA TYR A 87 37.91 11.48 7.65
C TYR A 87 36.73 11.23 6.70
N TRP A 88 35.71 12.08 6.79
CA TRP A 88 34.44 11.93 6.08
C TRP A 88 34.32 12.80 4.83
N GLY A 89 35.34 13.61 4.52
CA GLY A 89 35.29 14.53 3.37
C GLY A 89 34.11 15.50 3.46
N LYS A 90 33.33 15.61 2.38
CA LYS A 90 32.24 16.59 2.25
C LYS A 90 30.91 16.04 2.78
N ILE A 91 30.75 15.99 4.10
CA ILE A 91 29.47 15.73 4.76
C ILE A 91 28.87 17.01 5.38
N THR A 92 27.54 17.08 5.42
CA THR A 92 26.80 18.21 5.99
C THR A 92 26.85 18.22 7.52
N ARG A 93 26.49 19.35 8.13
CA ARG A 93 26.45 19.48 9.60
C ARG A 93 25.44 18.51 10.23
N ASP A 94 24.30 18.32 9.59
CA ASP A 94 23.23 17.47 10.13
C ASP A 94 23.61 15.99 10.04
N GLU A 95 24.29 15.59 8.96
CA GLU A 95 24.91 14.27 8.84
C GLU A 95 25.96 13.96 9.91
N VAL A 96 26.71 14.97 10.36
CA VAL A 96 27.65 14.83 11.49
C VAL A 96 26.89 14.63 12.80
N LYS A 97 25.84 15.41 13.05
CA LYS A 97 25.04 15.34 14.28
C LYS A 97 24.41 13.97 14.45
N GLU A 98 23.81 13.42 13.39
CA GLU A 98 23.23 12.08 13.43
C GLU A 98 24.28 11.01 13.74
N ARG A 99 25.49 11.12 13.17
CA ARG A 99 26.57 10.15 13.40
C ARG A 99 27.17 10.22 14.81
N LEU A 100 27.13 11.38 15.45
CA LEU A 100 27.60 11.55 16.83
C LEU A 100 26.49 11.38 17.86
N LYS A 101 25.23 11.20 17.42
CA LYS A 101 24.08 10.99 18.30
C LYS A 101 24.27 9.71 19.10
N ASP A 102 23.99 9.79 20.40
CA ASP A 102 24.08 8.68 21.35
C ASP A 102 25.48 8.03 21.46
N MET A 103 26.51 8.65 20.90
CA MET A 103 27.90 8.21 21.00
C MET A 103 28.55 8.67 22.31
N PRO A 104 29.49 7.88 22.87
CA PRO A 104 30.17 8.24 24.10
C PRO A 104 31.04 9.50 23.91
N ASP A 105 31.29 10.21 25.01
CA ASP A 105 32.25 11.31 25.05
C ASP A 105 33.62 10.86 24.53
N GLY A 106 34.25 11.71 23.70
CA GLY A 106 35.51 11.41 23.01
C GLY A 106 35.31 10.87 21.60
N SER A 107 34.06 10.68 21.17
CA SER A 107 33.71 10.30 19.80
C SER A 107 33.91 11.45 18.84
N PHE A 108 34.59 11.21 17.72
CA PHE A 108 35.00 12.29 16.83
C PHE A 108 35.07 11.91 15.35
N LEU A 109 34.95 12.92 14.49
CA LEU A 109 35.20 12.83 13.05
C LEU A 109 35.73 14.15 12.50
N ILE A 110 36.33 14.10 11.31
CA ILE A 110 36.78 15.28 10.57
C ILE A 110 36.11 15.32 9.20
N ARG A 111 35.66 16.53 8.82
CA ARG A 111 35.05 16.83 7.51
C ARG A 111 35.68 18.06 6.88
N ASP A 112 35.38 18.29 5.60
CA ASP A 112 35.72 19.51 4.89
C ASP A 112 34.98 20.71 5.50
N ALA A 113 35.69 21.84 5.64
CA ALA A 113 35.07 23.10 6.00
C ALA A 113 34.25 23.65 4.82
N SER A 114 33.09 24.24 5.12
CA SER A 114 32.18 24.78 4.09
C SER A 114 32.68 26.09 3.47
N SER A 115 33.63 26.77 4.12
CA SER A 115 34.02 28.15 3.80
C SER A 115 35.26 28.28 2.90
N GLN A 116 36.18 27.30 2.88
CA GLN A 116 37.44 27.42 2.12
C GLN A 116 38.09 26.06 1.80
N LYS A 117 38.65 25.92 0.58
CA LYS A 117 39.43 24.74 0.18
C LYS A 117 40.72 24.64 1.03
N GLY A 118 40.89 23.53 1.72
CA GLY A 118 42.08 23.23 2.52
C GLY A 118 41.92 23.47 4.04
N GLU A 119 40.74 23.91 4.48
CA GLU A 119 40.37 23.96 5.89
C GLU A 119 39.49 22.76 6.25
N TYR A 120 39.67 22.22 7.46
CA TYR A 120 38.91 21.08 7.95
C TYR A 120 38.18 21.44 9.24
N THR A 121 37.13 20.69 9.56
CA THR A 121 36.39 20.82 10.82
C THR A 121 36.42 19.49 11.56
N LEU A 122 37.01 19.48 12.76
CA LEU A 122 36.89 18.40 13.72
C LEU A 122 35.60 18.58 14.51
N THR A 123 34.80 17.52 14.60
CA THR A 123 33.66 17.49 15.52
C THR A 123 33.90 16.40 16.55
N ILE A 124 33.78 16.74 17.84
CA ILE A 124 33.97 15.81 18.96
C ILE A 124 32.82 15.93 19.97
N ARG A 125 32.33 14.79 20.47
CA ARG A 125 31.34 14.73 21.54
C ARG A 125 31.99 14.90 22.92
N LYS A 126 31.48 15.85 23.72
CA LYS A 126 31.89 16.07 25.11
C LYS A 126 30.72 16.58 25.93
N ASP A 127 30.55 16.03 27.14
CA ASP A 127 29.45 16.32 28.06
C ASP A 127 28.09 16.21 27.38
N GLY A 128 27.93 15.19 26.52
CA GLY A 128 26.70 14.96 25.78
C GLY A 128 26.40 16.00 24.69
N SER A 129 27.34 16.87 24.31
CA SER A 129 27.19 17.88 23.26
C SER A 129 28.32 17.82 22.22
N ASP A 130 27.98 18.10 20.95
CA ASP A 130 28.96 18.12 19.87
C ASP A 130 29.70 19.47 19.83
N LYS A 131 31.04 19.42 19.82
CA LYS A 131 31.92 20.58 19.76
C LYS A 131 32.61 20.62 18.41
N LEU A 132 32.50 21.75 17.71
CA LEU A 132 33.10 21.97 16.40
C LEU A 132 34.39 22.77 16.57
N ILE A 133 35.49 22.26 16.02
CA ILE A 133 36.82 22.86 16.12
C ILE A 133 37.37 23.02 14.70
N LYS A 134 37.77 24.24 14.36
CA LYS A 134 38.38 24.54 13.06
C LYS A 134 39.84 24.09 13.05
N ILE A 135 40.22 23.35 12.01
CA ILE A 135 41.61 23.01 11.69
C ILE A 135 42.05 23.96 10.57
N GLY A 136 42.93 24.90 10.93
CA GLY A 136 43.52 25.83 9.99
C GLY A 136 44.68 25.20 9.23
N HIS A 137 44.99 25.79 8.07
CA HIS A 137 46.11 25.39 7.22
C HIS A 137 46.86 26.63 6.72
N ARG A 138 48.17 26.70 6.97
CA ARG A 138 49.05 27.78 6.49
C ARG A 138 50.47 27.26 6.34
N ASN A 139 51.13 27.59 5.23
CA ASN A 139 52.52 27.21 4.95
C ASN A 139 52.80 25.68 5.07
N GLY A 140 51.84 24.84 4.69
CA GLY A 140 51.96 23.37 4.80
C GLY A 140 51.88 22.83 6.23
N LYS A 141 51.45 23.67 7.19
CA LYS A 141 51.25 23.30 8.59
C LYS A 141 49.78 23.40 9.00
N TYR A 142 49.39 22.52 9.91
CA TYR A 142 48.03 22.37 10.42
C TYR A 142 47.97 22.58 11.94
N GLY A 143 46.85 23.08 12.44
CA GLY A 143 46.63 23.29 13.87
C GLY A 143 45.24 23.86 14.17
N PHE A 144 44.88 23.89 15.46
CA PHE A 144 43.62 24.50 15.92
C PHE A 144 43.76 26.01 16.18
N THR A 145 44.97 26.49 16.51
CA THR A 145 45.34 27.90 16.70
C THR A 145 46.75 28.14 16.17
N GLU A 146 47.05 29.37 15.75
CA GLU A 146 48.42 29.75 15.39
C GLU A 146 49.32 29.80 16.64
N PRO A 147 50.59 29.36 16.56
CA PRO A 147 51.27 28.83 15.37
C PRO A 147 50.92 27.37 15.07
N TYR A 148 50.69 27.05 13.79
CA TYR A 148 50.45 25.68 13.33
C TYR A 148 51.74 24.86 13.33
N THR A 149 51.76 23.75 14.08
CA THR A 149 52.97 22.96 14.33
C THR A 149 53.01 21.63 13.58
N PHE A 150 51.85 21.06 13.25
CA PHE A 150 51.74 19.72 12.65
C PHE A 150 51.92 19.76 11.13
N SER A 151 52.57 18.75 10.57
CA SER A 151 52.85 18.66 9.12
C SER A 151 51.72 18.00 8.33
N SER A 152 50.78 17.34 9.02
CA SER A 152 49.56 16.81 8.42
C SER A 152 48.41 16.79 9.44
N VAL A 153 47.17 16.74 8.94
CA VAL A 153 45.97 16.52 9.79
C VAL A 153 46.02 15.17 10.49
N VAL A 154 46.59 14.15 9.85
CA VAL A 154 46.74 12.80 10.43
C VAL A 154 47.68 12.84 11.64
N GLU A 155 48.80 13.57 11.52
CA GLU A 155 49.75 13.77 12.62
C GLU A 155 49.09 14.51 13.79
N LEU A 156 48.34 15.59 13.49
CA LEU A 156 47.57 16.35 14.48
C LEU A 156 46.60 15.44 15.24
N VAL A 157 45.79 14.65 14.53
CA VAL A 157 44.83 13.73 15.17
C VAL A 157 45.54 12.68 16.01
N ASN A 158 46.59 12.05 15.49
CA ASN A 158 47.33 11.01 16.21
C ASN A 158 47.99 11.53 17.49
N TYR A 159 48.38 12.81 17.52
CA TYR A 159 48.86 13.46 18.74
C TYR A 159 47.73 13.63 19.77
N PHE A 160 46.58 14.21 19.37
CA PHE A 160 45.44 14.42 20.28
C PHE A 160 44.61 13.14 20.60
N ARG A 161 44.93 12.01 19.95
CA ARG A 161 44.52 10.68 20.42
C ARG A 161 45.21 10.31 21.74
N LYS A 162 46.45 10.78 21.95
CA LYS A 162 47.28 10.49 23.13
C LYS A 162 47.21 11.62 24.16
N GLU A 163 47.16 12.86 23.70
CA GLU A 163 47.14 14.07 24.53
C GLU A 163 45.75 14.71 24.61
N SER A 164 45.43 15.32 25.76
CA SER A 164 44.14 16.00 25.95
C SER A 164 44.06 17.27 25.11
N LEU A 165 42.87 17.57 24.59
CA LEU A 165 42.54 18.85 23.95
C LEU A 165 42.56 20.02 24.95
N LYS A 166 42.71 19.76 26.26
CA LYS A 166 42.88 20.78 27.30
C LYS A 166 43.99 21.79 27.00
N GLN A 167 45.08 21.32 26.38
CA GLN A 167 46.21 22.18 25.99
C GLN A 167 45.81 23.25 24.96
N TYR A 168 44.70 23.05 24.25
CA TYR A 168 44.11 24.01 23.34
C TYR A 168 42.99 24.82 24.01
N ASN A 169 42.07 24.13 24.70
CA ASN A 169 40.96 24.75 25.39
C ASN A 169 40.69 23.99 26.69
N ASN A 170 40.83 24.67 27.84
CA ASN A 170 40.64 24.08 29.17
C ASN A 170 39.26 23.44 29.38
N VAL A 171 38.23 23.88 28.64
CA VAL A 171 36.89 23.29 28.67
C VAL A 171 36.84 21.93 27.96
N LEU A 172 37.77 21.66 27.04
CA LEU A 172 37.87 20.42 26.27
C LEU A 172 38.90 19.47 26.89
N ASP A 173 38.76 19.15 28.18
CA ASP A 173 39.60 18.13 28.81
C ASP A 173 39.17 16.71 28.39
N ILE A 174 39.45 16.39 27.13
CA ILE A 174 39.07 15.14 26.48
C ILE A 174 40.08 14.81 25.36
N LYS A 175 40.26 13.52 25.09
CA LYS A 175 41.11 13.01 24.01
C LYS A 175 40.26 12.57 22.83
N LEU A 176 40.88 12.47 21.64
CA LEU A 176 40.24 11.88 20.46
C LEU A 176 40.19 10.36 20.62
N GLN A 177 39.20 9.84 21.36
CA GLN A 177 39.22 8.44 21.81
C GLN A 177 38.53 7.48 20.83
N TYR A 178 37.36 7.86 20.31
CA TYR A 178 36.53 6.97 19.49
C TYR A 178 36.36 7.56 18.09
N PRO A 179 37.18 7.15 17.10
CA PRO A 179 36.97 7.60 15.73
C PRO A 179 35.64 7.07 15.20
N ILE A 180 34.83 7.96 14.63
CA ILE A 180 33.67 7.54 13.85
C ILE A 180 34.19 7.13 12.47
N SER A 181 34.30 5.82 12.25
CA SER A 181 34.86 5.22 11.05
C SER A 181 33.91 5.35 9.85
N ARG A 182 34.41 5.86 8.72
CA ARG A 182 33.73 5.87 7.42
C ARG A 182 33.56 4.47 6.83
N TYR A 183 34.39 3.50 7.24
CA TYR A 183 34.35 2.13 6.74
C TYR A 183 33.20 1.34 7.35
N ASN A 184 32.73 1.72 8.54
CA ASN A 184 31.47 1.20 9.09
C ASN A 184 30.26 1.62 8.23
N GLN A 185 30.47 2.48 7.21
CA GLN A 185 29.45 2.88 6.24
C GLN A 185 29.73 2.48 4.79
N GLU A 186 30.79 1.73 4.50
CA GLU A 186 30.72 0.87 3.32
C GLU A 186 29.67 -0.23 3.55
N GLU A 187 29.30 -0.54 4.80
CA GLU A 187 28.15 -1.42 5.10
C GLU A 187 26.78 -0.70 5.16
N ASP A 188 26.74 0.64 5.25
CA ASP A 188 25.48 1.43 5.25
C ASP A 188 25.21 2.22 3.95
N THR A 189 26.19 2.30 3.03
CA THR A 189 25.96 2.80 1.66
C THR A 189 26.14 1.74 0.57
N THR A 190 26.76 0.60 0.88
CA THR A 190 26.49 -0.66 0.19
C THR A 190 25.90 -1.63 1.21
N GLY A 191 24.57 -1.64 1.29
CA GLY A 191 23.82 -2.59 2.09
C GLY A 191 24.23 -4.02 1.75
N VAL A 192 25.12 -4.57 2.56
CA VAL A 192 25.37 -6.00 2.67
C VAL A 192 24.96 -6.42 4.08
N ALA A 193 23.70 -6.14 4.43
CA ALA A 193 22.90 -7.27 4.88
C ALA A 193 23.02 -8.27 3.73
N ASN A 194 23.71 -9.40 3.95
CA ASN A 194 24.19 -10.36 2.93
C ASN A 194 23.48 -10.17 1.58
N GLU A 195 24.17 -9.93 0.47
CA GLU A 195 23.50 -9.79 -0.85
C GLU A 195 22.49 -10.92 -1.10
N SER A 196 22.81 -12.12 -0.59
CA SER A 196 21.92 -13.27 -0.43
C SER A 196 20.61 -12.98 0.34
N ASP A 197 20.65 -12.30 1.48
CA ASP A 197 19.49 -11.98 2.33
C ASP A 197 18.62 -10.85 1.78
N VAL A 198 19.21 -9.83 1.13
CA VAL A 198 18.41 -8.84 0.38
C VAL A 198 17.76 -9.48 -0.84
N ASN A 199 18.50 -10.32 -1.59
CA ASN A 199 17.95 -11.07 -2.71
C ASN A 199 16.85 -12.04 -2.26
N LYS A 200 17.01 -12.73 -1.12
CA LYS A 200 15.96 -13.57 -0.51
C LYS A 200 14.74 -12.75 -0.11
N LEU A 201 14.93 -11.53 0.43
CA LEU A 201 13.82 -10.66 0.81
C LEU A 201 13.06 -10.18 -0.44
N VAL A 202 13.77 -9.84 -1.52
CA VAL A 202 13.18 -9.49 -2.82
C VAL A 202 12.46 -10.68 -3.43
N GLU A 203 13.04 -11.88 -3.42
CA GLU A 203 12.38 -13.11 -3.87
C GLU A 203 11.12 -13.40 -3.06
N GLN A 204 11.18 -13.28 -1.73
CA GLN A 204 10.04 -13.47 -0.85
C GLN A 204 8.96 -12.42 -1.09
N PHE A 205 9.34 -11.16 -1.32
CA PHE A 205 8.40 -10.09 -1.67
C PHE A 205 7.70 -10.36 -3.00
N LEU A 206 8.45 -10.73 -4.03
CA LEU A 206 7.90 -11.07 -5.35
C LEU A 206 6.98 -12.28 -5.28
N GLU A 207 7.34 -13.31 -4.49
CA GLU A 207 6.50 -14.49 -4.27
C GLU A 207 5.20 -14.13 -3.54
N VAL A 208 5.28 -13.33 -2.46
CA VAL A 208 4.09 -12.86 -1.72
C VAL A 208 3.22 -11.96 -2.60
N HIS A 209 3.82 -11.11 -3.42
CA HIS A 209 3.10 -10.23 -4.34
C HIS A 209 2.38 -11.02 -5.44
N ASP A 210 3.05 -12.00 -6.08
CA ASP A 210 2.44 -12.88 -7.07
C ASP A 210 1.30 -13.71 -6.46
N LYS A 211 1.53 -14.29 -5.28
CA LYS A 211 0.48 -15.00 -4.52
C LYS A 211 -0.70 -14.09 -4.21
N TYR A 212 -0.46 -12.88 -3.73
CA TYR A 212 -1.49 -11.88 -3.45
C TYR A 212 -2.31 -11.56 -4.72
N LEU A 213 -1.66 -11.27 -5.84
CA LEU A 213 -2.34 -10.94 -7.10
C LEU A 213 -3.22 -12.11 -7.57
N LYS A 214 -2.68 -13.34 -7.61
CA LYS A 214 -3.44 -14.54 -7.99
C LYS A 214 -4.62 -14.79 -7.06
N LYS A 215 -4.40 -14.63 -5.74
CA LYS A 215 -5.46 -14.80 -4.73
C LYS A 215 -6.56 -13.76 -4.85
N SER A 216 -6.17 -12.50 -5.04
CA SER A 216 -7.07 -11.36 -5.21
C SER A 216 -7.89 -11.50 -6.50
N GLN A 217 -7.26 -11.91 -7.59
CA GLN A 217 -7.95 -12.18 -8.86
C GLN A 217 -8.98 -13.30 -8.68
N LYS A 218 -8.57 -14.43 -8.09
CA LYS A 218 -9.48 -15.55 -7.80
C LYS A 218 -10.66 -15.12 -6.92
N TYR A 219 -10.41 -14.29 -5.90
CA TYR A 219 -11.46 -13.75 -5.05
C TYR A 219 -12.45 -12.89 -5.84
N ASN A 220 -11.95 -11.98 -6.69
CA ASN A 220 -12.79 -11.12 -7.53
C ASN A 220 -13.63 -11.95 -8.51
N ASP A 221 -13.02 -12.88 -9.25
CA ASP A 221 -13.71 -13.72 -10.24
C ASP A 221 -14.83 -14.56 -9.60
N MET A 222 -14.56 -15.08 -8.39
CA MET A 222 -15.52 -15.87 -7.63
C MET A 222 -16.63 -15.00 -7.04
N HIS A 223 -16.30 -13.80 -6.56
CA HIS A 223 -17.29 -12.84 -6.08
C HIS A 223 -18.24 -12.40 -7.20
N ASP A 224 -17.69 -12.10 -8.39
CA ASP A 224 -18.50 -11.75 -9.56
C ASP A 224 -19.43 -12.91 -9.98
N SER A 225 -18.94 -14.15 -9.89
CA SER A 225 -19.75 -15.34 -10.18
C SER A 225 -20.86 -15.55 -9.14
N TYR A 226 -20.56 -15.33 -7.87
CA TYR A 226 -21.54 -15.35 -6.78
C TYR A 226 -22.65 -14.32 -7.00
N GLN A 227 -22.29 -13.08 -7.35
CA GLN A 227 -23.26 -12.00 -7.61
C GLN A 227 -24.15 -12.32 -8.81
N ARG A 228 -23.59 -12.89 -9.88
CA ARG A 228 -24.39 -13.36 -11.03
C ARG A 228 -25.37 -14.48 -10.64
N MET A 229 -24.91 -15.44 -9.85
CA MET A 229 -25.74 -16.56 -9.39
C MET A 229 -26.87 -16.10 -8.47
N GLU A 230 -26.60 -15.13 -7.59
CA GLU A 230 -27.60 -14.50 -6.70
C GLU A 230 -28.74 -13.90 -7.52
N ILE A 231 -28.41 -13.09 -8.54
CA ILE A 231 -29.39 -12.50 -9.46
C ILE A 231 -30.18 -13.56 -10.21
N GLU A 232 -29.53 -14.63 -10.68
CA GLU A 232 -30.19 -15.72 -11.41
C GLU A 232 -31.19 -16.48 -10.54
N ILE A 233 -30.84 -16.77 -9.28
CA ILE A 233 -31.72 -17.45 -8.32
C ILE A 233 -32.95 -16.59 -8.04
N ASP A 234 -32.78 -15.29 -7.84
CA ASP A 234 -33.90 -14.39 -7.59
C ASP A 234 -34.83 -14.27 -8.80
N PHE A 235 -34.28 -14.24 -10.01
CA PHE A 235 -35.09 -14.28 -11.23
C PHE A 235 -35.91 -15.58 -11.33
N LYS A 236 -35.32 -16.73 -10.99
CA LYS A 236 -36.03 -18.01 -10.94
C LYS A 236 -37.11 -18.05 -9.85
N ARG A 237 -36.87 -17.43 -8.69
CA ARG A 237 -37.89 -17.29 -7.63
C ARG A 237 -39.07 -16.44 -8.11
N GLN A 238 -38.82 -15.34 -8.80
CA GLN A 238 -39.89 -14.52 -9.37
C GLN A 238 -40.69 -15.29 -10.44
N ALA A 239 -40.01 -16.08 -11.29
CA ALA A 239 -40.70 -16.96 -12.22
C ALA A 239 -41.54 -18.02 -11.49
N LEU A 240 -41.07 -18.54 -10.36
CA LEU A 240 -41.81 -19.48 -9.52
C LEU A 240 -43.08 -18.86 -8.90
N GLU A 241 -43.01 -17.60 -8.47
CA GLU A 241 -44.20 -16.84 -8.03
C GLU A 241 -45.22 -16.71 -9.17
N ALA A 242 -44.77 -16.40 -10.39
CA ALA A 242 -45.65 -16.35 -11.55
C ALA A 242 -46.29 -17.71 -11.88
N PHE A 243 -45.56 -18.82 -11.69
CA PHE A 243 -46.14 -20.17 -11.80
C PHE A 243 -47.22 -20.42 -10.75
N HIS A 244 -47.00 -20.01 -9.49
CA HIS A 244 -48.00 -20.14 -8.43
C HIS A 244 -49.28 -19.36 -8.76
N GLU A 245 -49.16 -18.12 -9.23
CA GLU A 245 -50.32 -17.32 -9.64
C GLU A 245 -51.05 -17.96 -10.82
N ALA A 246 -50.31 -18.43 -11.84
CA ALA A 246 -50.91 -19.11 -12.99
C ALA A 246 -51.67 -20.38 -12.56
N ILE A 247 -51.06 -21.24 -11.74
CA ILE A 247 -51.68 -22.44 -11.20
C ILE A 247 -52.97 -22.09 -10.44
N SER A 248 -52.93 -21.09 -9.56
CA SER A 248 -54.11 -20.63 -8.82
C SER A 248 -55.24 -20.19 -9.76
N MET A 249 -54.95 -19.48 -10.85
CA MET A 249 -55.97 -19.10 -11.83
C MET A 249 -56.58 -20.32 -12.53
N PHE A 250 -55.78 -21.31 -12.90
CA PHE A 250 -56.28 -22.55 -13.52
C PHE A 250 -57.14 -23.36 -12.55
N GLU A 251 -56.73 -23.48 -11.28
CA GLU A 251 -57.52 -24.13 -10.24
C GLU A 251 -58.88 -23.45 -10.05
N ASP A 252 -58.91 -22.12 -10.01
CA ASP A 252 -60.15 -21.37 -9.88
C ASP A 252 -61.04 -21.48 -11.12
N GLN A 253 -60.44 -21.55 -12.32
CA GLN A 253 -61.17 -21.81 -13.56
C GLN A 253 -61.78 -23.22 -13.60
N ILE A 254 -61.07 -24.22 -13.09
CA ILE A 254 -61.57 -25.60 -12.96
C ILE A 254 -62.76 -25.64 -11.99
N LYS A 255 -62.63 -25.03 -10.80
CA LYS A 255 -63.74 -24.93 -9.83
C LYS A 255 -64.98 -24.25 -10.43
N LEU A 256 -64.77 -23.17 -11.19
CA LEU A 256 -65.87 -22.46 -11.85
C LEU A 256 -66.57 -23.35 -12.90
N GLN A 257 -65.79 -24.08 -13.69
CA GLN A 257 -66.33 -24.98 -14.71
C GLN A 257 -67.10 -26.16 -14.10
N GLU A 258 -66.62 -26.74 -12.99
CA GLU A 258 -67.34 -27.78 -12.26
C GLU A 258 -68.73 -27.29 -11.83
N LYS A 259 -68.80 -26.04 -11.33
CA LYS A 259 -70.08 -25.41 -10.98
C LYS A 259 -70.99 -25.24 -12.21
N LEU A 260 -70.46 -24.77 -13.34
CA LEU A 260 -71.23 -24.62 -14.59
C LEU A 260 -71.75 -25.95 -15.12
N LYS A 261 -70.94 -27.02 -15.02
CA LYS A 261 -71.32 -28.37 -15.44
C LYS A 261 -72.52 -28.91 -14.68
N THR A 262 -72.69 -28.57 -13.40
CA THR A 262 -73.89 -28.96 -12.62
C THR A 262 -75.19 -28.32 -13.11
N GLN A 263 -75.11 -27.22 -13.86
CA GLN A 263 -76.25 -26.45 -14.35
C GLN A 263 -76.47 -26.62 -15.86
N ALA A 264 -75.62 -27.39 -16.54
CA ALA A 264 -75.56 -27.49 -17.99
C ALA A 264 -76.69 -28.34 -18.58
N GLN A 265 -77.15 -27.97 -19.78
CA GLN A 265 -78.10 -28.77 -20.55
C GLN A 265 -77.38 -29.98 -21.18
N PRO A 266 -78.09 -31.10 -21.51
CA PRO A 266 -77.46 -32.32 -21.99
C PRO A 266 -76.57 -32.16 -23.23
N HIS A 267 -76.91 -31.23 -24.12
CA HIS A 267 -76.15 -30.95 -25.34
C HIS A 267 -74.86 -30.13 -25.10
N GLU A 268 -74.72 -29.46 -23.95
CA GLU A 268 -73.56 -28.65 -23.57
C GLU A 268 -72.49 -29.47 -22.81
N ILE A 269 -72.89 -30.59 -22.19
CA ILE A 269 -72.04 -31.43 -21.33
C ILE A 269 -70.78 -31.90 -22.06
N LYS A 270 -70.89 -32.29 -23.34
CA LYS A 270 -69.74 -32.79 -24.11
C LYS A 270 -68.65 -31.74 -24.27
N SER A 271 -69.03 -30.53 -24.72
CA SER A 271 -68.11 -29.40 -24.89
C SER A 271 -67.48 -28.98 -23.55
N LEU A 272 -68.27 -28.99 -22.48
CA LEU A 272 -67.78 -28.74 -21.12
C LEU A 272 -66.78 -29.81 -20.65
N ASN A 273 -66.96 -31.08 -20.99
CA ASN A 273 -65.97 -32.12 -20.64
C ASN A 273 -64.67 -31.94 -21.43
N GLU A 274 -64.75 -31.68 -22.75
CA GLU A 274 -63.56 -31.44 -23.58
C GLU A 274 -62.73 -30.25 -23.05
N ASN A 275 -63.39 -29.16 -22.64
CA ASN A 275 -62.71 -28.03 -22.02
C ASN A 275 -62.08 -28.39 -20.66
N TYR A 276 -62.77 -29.22 -19.85
CA TYR A 276 -62.27 -29.65 -18.54
C TYR A 276 -60.99 -30.48 -18.69
N ASP A 277 -60.93 -31.35 -19.70
CA ASP A 277 -59.75 -32.15 -20.02
C ASP A 277 -58.57 -31.25 -20.43
N ILE A 278 -58.81 -30.21 -21.26
CA ILE A 278 -57.79 -29.24 -21.66
C ILE A 278 -57.25 -28.45 -20.46
N LEU A 279 -58.13 -28.01 -19.55
CA LEU A 279 -57.73 -27.25 -18.36
C LEU A 279 -56.88 -28.11 -17.42
N ASN A 280 -57.26 -29.36 -17.18
CA ASN A 280 -56.46 -30.29 -16.38
C ASN A 280 -55.12 -30.62 -17.04
N GLN A 281 -55.09 -30.81 -18.36
CA GLN A 281 -53.84 -31.03 -19.08
C GLN A 281 -52.88 -29.84 -18.94
N ARG A 282 -53.40 -28.62 -19.06
CA ARG A 282 -52.59 -27.38 -18.89
C ARG A 282 -52.10 -27.23 -17.46
N LEU A 283 -52.97 -27.48 -16.47
CA LEU A 283 -52.60 -27.45 -15.06
C LEU A 283 -51.50 -28.48 -14.73
N GLY A 284 -51.61 -29.70 -15.27
CA GLY A 284 -50.58 -30.73 -15.16
C GLY A 284 -49.23 -30.27 -15.72
N ALA A 285 -49.21 -29.75 -16.96
CA ALA A 285 -48.00 -29.26 -17.59
C ALA A 285 -47.35 -28.07 -16.85
N LEU A 286 -48.18 -27.18 -16.26
CA LEU A 286 -47.70 -26.09 -15.41
C LEU A 286 -47.06 -26.60 -14.12
N ASN A 287 -47.68 -27.58 -13.46
CA ASN A 287 -47.13 -28.19 -12.24
C ASN A 287 -45.80 -28.91 -12.52
N GLU A 288 -45.70 -29.66 -13.62
CA GLU A 288 -44.44 -30.31 -14.02
C GLU A 288 -43.33 -29.27 -14.30
N SER A 289 -43.66 -28.19 -15.00
CA SER A 289 -42.72 -27.10 -15.29
C SER A 289 -42.27 -26.38 -14.02
N LYS A 290 -43.20 -26.16 -13.08
CA LYS A 290 -42.94 -25.59 -11.76
C LYS A 290 -42.00 -26.49 -10.95
N GLU A 291 -42.29 -27.78 -10.85
CA GLU A 291 -41.47 -28.74 -10.10
C GLU A 291 -40.04 -28.80 -10.67
N LYS A 292 -39.90 -28.77 -12.00
CA LYS A 292 -38.59 -28.68 -12.63
C LYS A 292 -37.82 -27.43 -12.20
N LEU A 293 -38.47 -26.26 -12.19
CA LEU A 293 -37.85 -25.02 -11.75
C LEU A 293 -37.47 -25.03 -10.26
N GLU A 294 -38.31 -25.63 -9.40
CA GLU A 294 -38.00 -25.80 -7.97
C GLU A 294 -36.77 -26.68 -7.77
N ASN A 295 -36.65 -27.77 -8.51
CA ASN A 295 -35.49 -28.65 -8.49
C ASN A 295 -34.21 -27.93 -8.97
N ASP A 296 -34.32 -27.13 -10.03
CA ASP A 296 -33.20 -26.33 -10.54
C ASP A 296 -32.72 -25.29 -9.51
N ILE A 297 -33.65 -24.57 -8.86
CA ILE A 297 -33.35 -23.63 -7.76
C ILE A 297 -32.69 -24.37 -6.59
N ALA A 298 -33.20 -25.54 -6.21
CA ALA A 298 -32.66 -26.33 -5.11
C ALA A 298 -31.23 -26.83 -5.41
N MET A 299 -30.95 -27.20 -6.66
CA MET A 299 -29.61 -27.59 -7.11
C MET A 299 -28.65 -26.41 -7.07
N GLN A 300 -29.03 -25.26 -7.63
CA GLN A 300 -28.20 -24.06 -7.63
C GLN A 300 -27.92 -23.52 -6.23
N ASN A 301 -28.88 -23.61 -5.30
CA ASN A 301 -28.63 -23.21 -3.91
C ASN A 301 -27.53 -24.06 -3.24
N LYS A 302 -27.37 -25.34 -3.62
CA LYS A 302 -26.27 -26.17 -3.10
C LYS A 302 -24.92 -25.69 -3.64
N GLU A 303 -24.86 -25.30 -4.91
CA GLU A 303 -23.65 -24.71 -5.52
C GLU A 303 -23.33 -23.35 -4.91
N PHE A 304 -24.36 -22.52 -4.69
CA PHE A 304 -24.25 -21.22 -4.03
C PHE A 304 -23.63 -21.32 -2.63
N GLN A 305 -24.10 -22.28 -1.81
CA GLN A 305 -23.51 -22.55 -0.50
C GLN A 305 -22.05 -23.04 -0.58
N ALA A 306 -21.64 -23.66 -1.69
CA ALA A 306 -20.23 -23.99 -1.91
C ALA A 306 -19.42 -22.72 -2.21
N PHE A 307 -19.92 -21.84 -3.08
CA PHE A 307 -19.29 -20.55 -3.36
C PHE A 307 -19.14 -19.67 -2.10
N GLU A 308 -20.16 -19.60 -1.24
CA GLU A 308 -20.08 -18.86 0.02
C GLU A 308 -18.94 -19.37 0.91
N ARG A 309 -18.78 -20.69 1.02
CA ARG A 309 -17.70 -21.29 1.81
C ARG A 309 -16.33 -20.95 1.24
N ASP A 310 -16.18 -21.03 -0.08
CA ASP A 310 -14.92 -20.72 -0.75
C ASP A 310 -14.57 -19.22 -0.64
N ILE A 311 -15.55 -18.32 -0.79
CA ILE A 311 -15.39 -16.88 -0.57
C ILE A 311 -14.96 -16.60 0.87
N ASN A 312 -15.64 -17.21 1.85
CA ASN A 312 -15.35 -17.03 3.26
C ASN A 312 -13.96 -17.57 3.64
N TYR A 313 -13.45 -18.59 2.96
CA TYR A 313 -12.09 -19.08 3.10
C TYR A 313 -11.05 -18.15 2.44
N LEU A 314 -11.34 -17.65 1.24
CA LEU A 314 -10.41 -16.83 0.47
C LEU A 314 -10.24 -15.41 1.03
N LYS A 315 -11.29 -14.83 1.60
CA LYS A 315 -11.28 -13.47 2.17
C LYS A 315 -10.17 -13.21 3.21
N PRO A 316 -10.02 -14.01 4.29
CA PRO A 316 -8.94 -13.80 5.25
C PRO A 316 -7.55 -14.03 4.64
N GLU A 317 -7.43 -14.92 3.65
CA GLU A 317 -6.15 -15.22 3.02
C GLU A 317 -5.64 -14.06 2.15
N VAL A 318 -6.53 -13.43 1.36
CA VAL A 318 -6.21 -12.21 0.61
C VAL A 318 -5.80 -11.08 1.55
N LEU A 319 -6.52 -10.89 2.67
CA LEU A 319 -6.20 -9.87 3.68
C LEU A 319 -4.84 -10.12 4.35
N ASN A 320 -4.53 -11.38 4.68
CA ASN A 320 -3.25 -11.73 5.29
C ASN A 320 -2.08 -11.52 4.33
N LEU A 321 -2.23 -11.92 3.06
CA LEU A 321 -1.23 -11.69 2.01
C LEU A 321 -1.03 -10.19 1.74
N SER A 322 -2.12 -9.40 1.78
CA SER A 322 -2.05 -7.94 1.65
C SER A 322 -1.22 -7.31 2.77
N ARG A 323 -1.49 -7.67 4.04
CA ARG A 323 -0.70 -7.21 5.20
C ARG A 323 0.75 -7.67 5.14
N GLN A 324 1.00 -8.89 4.67
CA GLN A 324 2.37 -9.41 4.53
C GLN A 324 3.13 -8.64 3.45
N LYS A 325 2.48 -8.31 2.32
CA LYS A 325 3.03 -7.44 1.27
C LYS A 325 3.40 -6.06 1.82
N GLU A 326 2.52 -5.44 2.62
CA GLU A 326 2.77 -4.13 3.22
C GLU A 326 3.93 -4.13 4.21
N LYS A 327 4.05 -5.19 5.04
CA LYS A 327 5.16 -5.34 5.99
C LYS A 327 6.52 -5.53 5.32
N LEU A 328 6.56 -6.12 4.13
CA LEU A 328 7.78 -6.33 3.35
C LEU A 328 8.15 -5.10 2.50
N HIS A 329 7.28 -4.09 2.43
CA HIS A 329 7.49 -2.86 1.67
C HIS A 329 8.01 -1.69 2.52
N GLY A 330 7.81 -1.72 3.85
CA GLY A 330 8.22 -0.66 4.78
C GLY A 330 9.50 -0.99 5.51
#